data_AF-A0A170XL07-F1
#
_entry.id   AF-A0A170XL07-F1
#
_cell.length_a   1.000
_cell.length_b   1.000
_cell.length_c   1.000
_cell.angle_alpha   90.00
_cell.angle_beta   90.00
_cell.angle_gamma   90.00
#
_symmetry.space_group_name_H-M   'P 1'
#
loop_
_entity.id
_entity.type
_entity.pdbx_description
1 polymer ?
#
loop_
_entity_poly.entity_id
_entity_poly.type
_entity_poly.pdbx_seq_one_letter_code
_entity_poly.pdbx_strand_id
1 'polypeptide(L)'
;YQLLETDVTVRAREADQELINDIFPSILVKYKETTGKNITLRLDTENFLPAETCGGVELTSSGGRIKISNTLESRLDLIAQQLVPQIRNALFGKNENRKFLD
;
A
#
# COMPACT_ATOMS: atom_id res chain seq x y z
N TYR A 1 3.77 7.17 -9.64
CA TYR A 1 2.66 7.53 -8.74
C TYR A 1 1.39 6.95 -9.33
N GLN A 2 0.64 6.18 -8.53
CA GLN A 2 -0.47 5.33 -9.02
C GLN A 2 -1.86 6.01 -8.92
N LEU A 3 -1.92 7.19 -8.30
CA LEU A 3 -3.12 8.03 -8.20
C LEU A 3 -2.76 9.45 -8.66
N LEU A 4 -3.60 10.02 -9.52
CA LEU A 4 -3.57 11.42 -9.99
C LEU A 4 -4.85 12.17 -9.57
N GLU A 5 -5.53 11.64 -8.56
CA GLU A 5 -6.83 12.11 -8.09
C GLU A 5 -6.67 13.31 -7.13
N THR A 6 -7.66 14.19 -7.15
CA THR A 6 -7.66 15.45 -6.40
C THR A 6 -8.13 15.30 -4.95
N ASP A 7 -8.88 14.24 -4.61
CA ASP A 7 -9.38 13.98 -3.26
C ASP A 7 -9.08 12.51 -2.90
N VAL A 8 -8.30 12.31 -1.85
CA VAL A 8 -7.86 11.00 -1.38
C VAL A 8 -8.13 10.89 0.12
N THR A 9 -8.83 9.84 0.48
CA THR A 9 -9.10 9.45 1.85
C THR A 9 -8.06 8.42 2.30
N VAL A 10 -7.45 8.64 3.45
CA VAL A 10 -6.45 7.76 4.05
C VAL A 10 -7.07 7.07 5.25
N ARG A 11 -6.98 5.74 5.25
CA ARG A 11 -7.38 4.84 6.33
C ARG A 11 -6.12 4.25 6.95
N ALA A 12 -6.08 4.30 8.26
CA ALA A 12 -4.96 3.80 9.05
C ALA A 12 -5.48 3.15 10.33
N ARG A 13 -4.59 2.56 11.11
CA ARG A 13 -4.92 2.18 12.49
C ARG A 13 -5.03 3.43 13.35
N GLU A 14 -5.83 3.36 14.41
CA GLU A 14 -6.03 4.46 15.36
C GLU A 14 -4.70 4.95 15.96
N ALA A 15 -3.78 4.01 16.27
CA ALA A 15 -2.46 4.33 16.83
C ALA A 15 -1.53 5.14 15.90
N ASP A 16 -1.76 5.14 14.58
CA ASP A 16 -0.96 5.91 13.62
C ASP A 16 -1.63 7.22 13.19
N GLN A 17 -2.82 7.53 13.73
CA GLN A 17 -3.57 8.72 13.34
C GLN A 17 -2.80 10.01 13.59
N GLU A 18 -2.16 10.15 14.75
CA GLU A 18 -1.37 11.35 15.07
C GLU A 18 -0.17 11.50 14.12
N LEU A 19 0.54 10.39 13.85
CA LEU A 19 1.69 10.37 12.97
C LEU A 19 1.31 10.76 11.52
N ILE A 20 0.16 10.27 11.04
CA ILE A 20 -0.30 10.59 9.68
C ILE A 20 -0.74 12.05 9.58
N ASN A 21 -1.38 12.59 10.62
CA ASN A 21 -1.75 14.00 10.65
C ASN A 21 -0.54 14.93 10.60
N ASP A 22 0.55 14.59 11.30
CA ASP A 22 1.80 15.35 11.26
C ASP A 22 2.49 15.29 9.88
N ILE A 23 2.37 14.15 9.19
CA ILE A 23 3.02 13.93 7.90
C ILE A 23 2.21 14.51 6.71
N PHE A 24 0.90 14.74 6.86
CA PHE A 24 0.07 15.34 5.81
C PHE A 24 0.63 16.61 5.15
N PRO A 25 1.04 17.66 5.89
CA PRO A 25 1.62 18.86 5.27
C PRO A 25 2.87 18.55 4.45
N SER A 26 3.73 17.65 4.94
CA SER A 26 4.94 17.22 4.22
C SER A 26 4.62 16.48 2.92
N ILE A 27 3.59 15.63 2.94
CA ILE A 27 3.12 14.91 1.73
C ILE A 27 2.56 15.90 0.70
N LEU A 28 1.76 16.87 1.13
CA LEU A 28 1.17 17.87 0.24
C LEU A 28 2.24 18.66 -0.51
N VAL A 29 3.30 19.09 0.19
CA VAL A 29 4.44 19.79 -0.43
C VAL A 29 5.14 18.89 -1.45
N LYS A 30 5.51 17.67 -1.04
CA LYS A 30 6.24 16.72 -1.89
C LYS A 30 5.44 16.30 -3.13
N TYR A 31 4.13 16.12 -2.96
CA TYR A 31 3.23 15.77 -4.07
C TYR A 31 3.05 16.95 -5.05
N LYS A 32 2.94 18.17 -4.52
CA LYS A 32 2.85 19.38 -5.34
C LYS A 32 4.12 19.64 -6.14
N GLU A 33 5.31 19.44 -5.55
CA GLU A 33 6.59 19.53 -6.27
C GLU A 33 6.70 18.48 -7.38
N THR A 34 6.28 17.25 -7.11
CA THR A 34 6.48 16.14 -8.06
C THR A 34 5.44 16.13 -9.18
N THR A 35 4.20 16.50 -8.89
CA THR A 35 3.05 16.31 -9.79
C THR A 35 2.47 17.64 -10.29
N GLY A 36 2.81 18.76 -9.65
CA GLY A 36 2.28 20.09 -9.99
C GLY A 36 0.78 20.27 -9.70
N LYS A 37 0.12 19.27 -9.08
CA LYS A 37 -1.32 19.27 -8.76
C LYS A 37 -1.53 19.36 -7.25
N ASN A 38 -2.57 20.11 -6.86
CA ASN A 38 -3.03 20.14 -5.48
C ASN A 38 -3.88 18.89 -5.20
N ILE A 39 -3.65 18.26 -4.06
CA ILE A 39 -4.47 17.15 -3.56
C ILE A 39 -5.09 17.54 -2.24
N THR A 40 -6.25 16.98 -1.96
CA THR A 40 -6.92 17.05 -0.66
C THR A 40 -6.77 15.69 -0.01
N LEU A 41 -6.03 15.63 1.10
CA LEU A 41 -5.91 14.43 1.92
C LEU A 41 -6.90 14.54 3.08
N ARG A 42 -7.69 13.49 3.29
CA ARG A 42 -8.62 13.37 4.41
C ARG A 42 -8.31 12.09 5.17
N LEU A 43 -8.29 12.13 6.49
CA LEU A 43 -8.21 10.92 7.30
C LEU A 43 -9.63 10.40 7.58
N ASP A 44 -9.88 9.14 7.24
CA ASP A 44 -11.13 8.45 7.59
C ASP A 44 -11.09 8.09 9.07
N THR A 45 -11.88 8.80 9.88
CA THR A 45 -12.00 8.56 11.33
C THR A 45 -13.19 7.65 11.68
N GLU A 46 -13.96 7.22 10.67
CA GLU A 46 -15.13 6.37 10.85
C GLU A 46 -14.81 4.88 10.58
N ASN A 47 -13.82 4.61 9.73
CA ASN A 47 -13.35 3.26 9.38
C ASN A 47 -11.83 3.14 9.54
N PHE A 48 -11.38 2.87 10.77
CA PHE A 48 -9.99 2.52 11.04
C PHE A 48 -9.67 1.09 10.60
N LEU A 49 -8.40 0.85 10.26
CA LEU A 49 -7.88 -0.51 10.08
C LEU A 49 -7.84 -1.23 11.44
N PRO A 50 -8.07 -2.55 11.46
CA PRO A 50 -8.02 -3.32 12.69
C PRO A 50 -6.63 -3.25 13.33
N ALA A 51 -6.59 -3.21 14.67
CA ALA A 51 -5.35 -3.11 15.43
C ALA A 51 -4.44 -4.35 15.29
N GLU A 52 -4.98 -5.49 14.85
CA GLU A 52 -4.23 -6.71 14.53
C GLU A 52 -3.37 -6.59 13.27
N THR A 53 -3.67 -5.65 12.38
CA THR A 53 -2.83 -5.41 11.22
C THR A 53 -1.47 -4.86 11.68
N CYS A 54 -0.38 -5.47 11.24
CA CYS A 54 1.01 -5.07 11.55
C CYS A 54 1.38 -3.64 11.12
N GLY A 55 0.45 -2.93 10.47
CA GLY A 55 0.56 -1.54 10.08
C GLY A 55 0.37 -1.30 8.58
N GLY A 56 0.57 -0.05 8.21
CA GLY A 56 0.38 0.46 6.86
C GLY A 56 -0.91 1.24 6.69
N VAL A 57 -1.17 1.68 5.47
CA VAL A 57 -2.25 2.60 5.15
C VAL A 57 -3.04 2.10 3.95
N GLU A 58 -4.36 2.29 3.99
CA GLU A 58 -5.23 2.09 2.84
C GLU A 58 -5.68 3.45 2.31
N LEU A 59 -5.55 3.65 1.00
CA LEU A 59 -5.93 4.88 0.32
C LEU A 59 -7.21 4.61 -0.49
N THR A 60 -8.23 5.42 -0.28
CA THR A 60 -9.48 5.41 -1.03
C THR A 60 -9.62 6.70 -1.83
N SER A 61 -10.02 6.61 -3.10
CA SER A 61 -10.31 7.79 -3.92
C SER A 61 -11.52 7.56 -4.83
N SER A 62 -12.03 8.63 -5.44
CA SER A 62 -13.21 8.62 -6.32
C SER A 62 -14.45 8.00 -5.62
N GLY A 63 -14.74 8.45 -4.39
CA GLY A 63 -15.90 8.00 -3.61
C GLY A 63 -15.87 6.52 -3.20
N GLY A 64 -14.67 5.94 -3.06
CA GLY A 64 -14.49 4.54 -2.67
C GLY A 64 -14.37 3.55 -3.83
N ARG A 65 -14.37 4.02 -5.09
CA ARG A 65 -14.16 3.16 -6.27
C ARG A 65 -12.72 2.66 -6.40
N ILE A 66 -11.76 3.51 -6.05
CA ILE A 66 -10.34 3.17 -6.13
C ILE A 66 -9.85 2.93 -4.70
N LYS A 67 -9.46 1.70 -4.41
CA LYS A 67 -8.80 1.30 -3.16
C LYS A 67 -7.38 0.86 -3.44
N ILE A 68 -6.44 1.40 -2.67
CA ILE A 68 -5.04 0.99 -2.68
C ILE A 68 -4.66 0.63 -1.26
N SER A 69 -4.58 -0.66 -0.98
CA SER A 69 -4.14 -1.18 0.30
C SER A 69 -2.61 -1.28 0.29
N ASN A 70 -1.95 -0.40 1.04
CA ASN A 70 -0.50 -0.42 1.24
C ASN A 70 -0.18 -0.88 2.67
N THR A 71 -0.83 -1.97 3.09
CA THR A 71 -0.51 -2.66 4.33
C THR A 71 0.75 -3.50 4.16
N LEU A 72 1.46 -3.74 5.27
CA LEU A 72 2.64 -4.61 5.27
C LEU A 72 2.31 -6.02 4.77
N GLU A 73 1.13 -6.53 5.16
CA GLU A 73 0.64 -7.83 4.72
C GLU A 73 0.41 -7.88 3.21
N SER A 74 -0.26 -6.88 2.62
CA SER A 74 -0.45 -6.84 1.16
C SER A 74 0.87 -6.79 0.41
N ARG A 75 1.86 -6.04 0.93
CA ARG A 75 3.19 -6.01 0.32
C ARG A 75 3.92 -7.35 0.45
N LEU A 76 3.83 -7.99 1.61
CA LEU A 76 4.43 -9.29 1.86
C LEU A 76 3.82 -10.34 0.93
N ASP A 77 2.50 -10.37 0.81
CA ASP A 77 1.77 -11.33 -0.02
C ASP A 77 2.10 -11.15 -1.51
N LEU A 78 2.12 -9.92 -2.01
CA LEU A 78 2.54 -9.61 -3.39
C LEU A 78 3.97 -10.09 -3.68
N ILE A 79 4.90 -9.86 -2.76
CA ILE A 79 6.29 -10.32 -2.91
C ILE A 79 6.36 -11.84 -2.79
N ALA A 80 5.64 -12.43 -1.84
CA ALA A 80 5.59 -13.86 -1.64
C ALA A 80 5.12 -14.56 -2.91
N GLN A 81 4.02 -14.12 -3.53
CA GLN A 81 3.49 -14.65 -4.78
C GLN A 81 4.53 -14.63 -5.92
N GLN A 82 5.30 -13.54 -6.06
CA GLN A 82 6.38 -13.45 -7.05
C GLN A 82 7.57 -14.37 -6.72
N LEU A 83 7.86 -14.57 -5.44
CA LEU A 83 8.98 -15.37 -4.96
C LEU A 83 8.64 -16.85 -4.73
N VAL A 84 7.37 -17.27 -4.74
CA VAL A 84 6.94 -18.67 -4.65
C VAL A 84 7.78 -19.61 -5.52
N PRO A 85 8.01 -19.34 -6.83
CA PRO A 85 8.81 -20.23 -7.65
C PRO A 85 10.27 -20.36 -7.17
N GLN A 86 10.85 -19.28 -6.63
CA GLN A 86 12.22 -19.32 -6.09
C GLN A 86 12.28 -20.05 -4.75
N ILE A 87 11.34 -19.75 -3.85
CA ILE A 87 11.21 -20.40 -2.54
C ILE A 87 10.99 -21.91 -2.71
N ARG A 88 10.13 -22.31 -3.66
CA ARG A 88 9.90 -23.73 -3.98
C ARG A 88 11.18 -24.42 -4.47
N ASN A 89 11.94 -23.79 -5.37
CA ASN A 89 13.21 -24.34 -5.84
C ASN A 89 14.26 -24.43 -4.71
N ALA A 90 14.29 -23.45 -3.80
CA ALA A 90 15.23 -23.45 -2.68
C ALA A 90 14.89 -24.52 -1.62
N LEU A 91 13.60 -24.75 -1.34
CA LEU A 91 13.15 -25.71 -0.32
C LEU A 91 13.07 -27.16 -0.83
N PHE A 92 12.59 -27.35 -2.06
CA PHE A 92 12.32 -28.69 -2.62
C PHE A 92 13.32 -29.10 -3.72
N GLY A 93 14.31 -28.25 -4.01
CA GLY A 93 15.26 -28.48 -5.08
C GLY A 93 14.69 -28.19 -6.48
N LYS A 94 15.56 -28.22 -7.49
CA LYS A 94 15.15 -28.09 -8.89
C LYS A 94 14.42 -29.35 -9.33
N ASN A 95 13.29 -29.17 -10.00
CA ASN A 95 12.60 -30.27 -10.65
C ASN A 95 13.42 -30.78 -11.84
N GLU A 96 13.93 -32.02 -11.76
CA GLU A 96 14.76 -32.64 -12.81
C GLU A 96 14.04 -32.79 -14.16
N ASN A 97 12.70 -32.77 -14.16
CA ASN A 97 11.88 -32.82 -15.38
C ASN A 97 11.64 -31.45 -16.02
N ARG A 98 12.00 -30.33 -15.37
CA ARG A 98 11.80 -28.98 -15.94
C ARG A 98 12.95 -28.64 -16.90
N LYS A 99 12.77 -28.95 -18.18
CA LYS A 99 13.74 -28.69 -19.26
C LYS A 99 13.83 -27.22 -19.70
N PHE A 100 12.80 -26.41 -19.45
CA PHE A 100 12.75 -25.00 -19.87
C PHE A 100 12.31 -24.07 -18.73
N LEU A 101 12.98 -22.93 -18.63
CA LEU A 101 12.82 -21.91 -17.58
C LEU A 101 11.97 -20.71 -18.03
N ASP A 102 11.36 -20.79 -19.21
CA ASP A 102 10.39 -19.80 -19.71
C ASP A 102 9.16 -19.72 -18.78
#